data_AF-A0A934KEU9-F1
#
_entry.id   AF-A0A934KEU9-F1
#
_cell.length_a   1.000
_cell.length_b   1.000
_cell.length_c   1.000
_cell.angle_alpha   90.00
_cell.angle_beta   90.00
_cell.angle_gamma   90.00
#
_symmetry.space_group_name_H-M   'P 1'
#
loop_
_entity.id
_entity.type
_entity.pdbx_description
1 polymer ?
#
loop_
_entity_poly.entity_id
_entity_poly.type
_entity_poly.pdbx_seq_one_letter_code
_entity_poly.pdbx_strand_id
1 'polypeptide(L)'
;MRVVRVLGALATLVALGSCGPSTPPAPSVNDFKAGSCRQVAAEVLDVASMTSAVSQGQKSAAAAEDPLTADQGHLKSTVEQLADPSVQQQVRTVIIDIGFFRFTVDHHTFDGSQNKGLAKDAGAIESACITSHPATGS
;
A
#
# COMPACT_ATOMS: atom_id res chain seq x y z
N MET A 1 -59.16 28.41 -34.74
CA MET A 1 -59.60 27.98 -33.39
C MET A 1 -58.40 28.04 -32.47
N ARG A 2 -58.50 28.80 -31.36
CA ARG A 2 -57.49 28.91 -30.31
C ARG A 2 -57.66 27.73 -29.35
N VAL A 3 -56.61 26.99 -29.04
CA VAL A 3 -56.55 26.12 -27.86
C VAL A 3 -55.32 26.50 -27.04
N VAL A 4 -55.58 26.65 -25.75
CA VAL A 4 -54.78 27.27 -24.70
C VAL A 4 -53.75 26.27 -24.13
N ARG A 5 -52.64 26.83 -23.64
CA ARG A 5 -51.50 26.18 -22.97
C ARG A 5 -51.87 25.29 -21.78
N VAL A 6 -51.08 24.23 -21.55
CA VAL A 6 -50.70 23.81 -20.19
C VAL A 6 -49.19 23.51 -20.21
N LEU A 7 -48.41 24.35 -19.52
CA LEU A 7 -47.04 24.04 -19.10
C LEU A 7 -47.14 23.02 -17.96
N GLY A 8 -46.56 21.84 -18.15
CA GLY A 8 -46.28 20.88 -17.09
C GLY A 8 -44.77 20.71 -16.94
N ALA A 9 -44.16 21.50 -16.06
CA ALA A 9 -42.79 21.32 -15.64
C ALA A 9 -42.72 20.12 -14.67
N LEU A 10 -42.10 19.02 -15.10
CA LEU A 10 -41.67 17.95 -14.22
C LEU A 10 -40.14 17.96 -14.20
N ALA A 11 -39.62 18.78 -13.29
CA ALA A 11 -38.24 18.74 -12.87
C ALA A 11 -38.04 17.51 -11.99
N THR A 12 -37.61 16.39 -12.58
CA THR A 12 -37.06 15.26 -11.82
C THR A 12 -35.59 15.54 -11.54
N LEU A 13 -35.37 16.30 -10.47
CA LEU A 13 -34.12 16.33 -9.72
C LEU A 13 -34.09 15.07 -8.85
N VAL A 14 -33.35 14.05 -9.29
CA VAL A 14 -32.71 13.13 -8.33
C VAL A 14 -31.24 13.03 -8.74
N ALA A 15 -30.47 13.65 -7.87
CA ALA A 15 -29.03 13.70 -7.76
C ALA A 15 -28.31 12.44 -8.25
N LEU A 16 -27.23 12.71 -8.98
CA LEU A 16 -26.03 11.90 -9.05
C LEU A 16 -25.63 11.42 -7.64
N GLY A 17 -25.96 10.18 -7.32
CA GLY A 17 -25.37 9.44 -6.22
C GLY A 17 -24.56 8.29 -6.80
N SER A 18 -23.47 8.60 -7.48
CA SER A 18 -22.48 7.60 -7.85
C SER A 18 -21.87 7.04 -6.56
N CYS A 19 -22.41 5.92 -6.07
CA CYS A 19 -21.66 5.00 -5.21
C CYS A 19 -20.52 4.40 -6.05
N GLY A 20 -19.50 5.21 -6.34
CA GLY A 20 -18.20 4.66 -6.69
C GLY A 20 -17.72 3.85 -5.49
N PRO A 21 -17.07 2.69 -5.69
CA PRO A 21 -16.40 2.02 -4.59
C PRO A 21 -15.40 3.02 -3.99
N SER A 22 -15.72 3.52 -2.81
CA SER A 22 -14.80 4.32 -2.02
C SER A 22 -13.67 3.38 -1.61
N THR A 23 -12.62 3.29 -2.43
CA THR A 23 -11.40 2.59 -2.04
C THR A 23 -10.98 3.16 -0.69
N PRO A 24 -10.83 2.33 0.36
CA PRO A 24 -10.38 2.82 1.65
C PRO A 24 -9.09 3.63 1.47
N PRO A 25 -8.91 4.72 2.23
CA PRO A 25 -7.66 5.46 2.17
C PRO A 25 -6.50 4.53 2.48
N ALA A 26 -5.37 4.70 1.79
CA ALA A 26 -4.16 3.96 2.08
C ALA A 26 -3.75 4.22 3.54
N PRO A 27 -3.27 3.19 4.25
CA PRO A 27 -2.88 3.34 5.65
C PRO A 27 -1.69 4.29 5.82
N SER A 28 -1.65 4.91 6.99
CA SER A 28 -0.60 5.81 7.43
C SER A 28 0.21 5.19 8.56
N VAL A 29 1.39 5.74 8.86
CA VAL A 29 2.24 5.33 10.00
C VAL A 29 1.48 5.33 11.33
N ASN A 30 0.49 6.21 11.50
CA ASN A 30 -0.29 6.31 12.73
C ASN A 30 -1.29 5.16 12.91
N ASP A 31 -1.68 4.49 11.82
CA ASP A 31 -2.57 3.31 11.85
C ASP A 31 -1.86 2.06 12.40
N PHE A 32 -0.52 2.07 12.41
CA PHE A 32 0.30 1.01 12.98
C PHE A 32 0.34 1.10 14.51
N LYS A 33 0.24 -0.07 15.16
CA LYS A 33 0.42 -0.24 16.61
C LYS A 33 1.72 0.42 17.06
N ALA A 34 1.68 1.12 18.19
CA ALA A 34 2.89 1.69 18.80
C ALA A 34 3.93 0.60 19.13
N GLY A 35 5.21 0.99 19.21
CA GLY A 35 6.32 0.07 19.40
C GLY A 35 6.91 -0.40 18.07
N SER A 36 7.32 -1.67 17.99
CA SER A 36 8.05 -2.24 16.83
C SER A 36 7.32 -2.04 15.49
N CYS A 37 5.99 -2.14 15.49
CA CYS A 37 5.18 -1.93 14.28
C CYS A 37 5.31 -0.50 13.73
N ARG A 38 5.15 0.51 14.58
CA ARG A 38 5.27 1.92 14.17
C ARG A 38 6.71 2.30 13.79
N GLN A 39 7.72 1.65 14.38
CA GLN A 39 9.14 1.88 14.08
C GLN A 39 9.53 1.52 12.64
N VAL A 40 8.82 0.59 12.00
CA VAL A 40 9.09 0.14 10.62
C VAL A 40 8.00 0.53 9.63
N ALA A 41 6.97 1.26 10.10
CA ALA A 41 5.76 1.49 9.33
C ALA A 41 6.02 2.32 8.06
N ALA A 42 6.92 3.30 8.12
CA ALA A 42 7.23 4.14 6.96
C ALA A 42 7.81 3.31 5.82
N GLU A 43 8.85 2.54 6.11
CA GLU A 43 9.53 1.68 5.13
C GLU A 43 8.62 0.57 4.62
N VAL A 44 7.79 -0.03 5.48
CA VAL A 44 6.83 -1.07 5.05
C VAL A 44 5.80 -0.50 4.10
N LEU A 45 5.27 0.70 4.37
CA LEU A 45 4.32 1.39 3.49
C LEU A 45 4.97 1.79 2.16
N ASP A 46 6.20 2.27 2.20
CA ASP A 46 6.95 2.64 0.99
C ASP A 46 7.24 1.42 0.11
N VAL A 47 7.66 0.29 0.70
CA VAL A 47 7.85 -0.99 -0.01
C VAL A 47 6.52 -1.47 -0.62
N ALA A 48 5.41 -1.44 0.13
CA ALA A 48 4.09 -1.86 -0.37
C ALA A 48 3.62 -0.96 -1.53
N SER A 49 3.78 0.35 -1.40
CA SER A 49 3.46 1.33 -2.44
C SER A 49 4.30 1.11 -3.71
N MET A 50 5.61 0.91 -3.54
CA MET A 50 6.55 0.70 -4.62
C MET A 50 6.25 -0.57 -5.40
N THR A 51 6.05 -1.70 -4.70
CA THR A 51 5.73 -2.99 -5.32
C THR A 51 4.37 -2.96 -6.02
N SER A 52 3.40 -2.25 -5.48
CA SER A 52 2.11 -2.01 -6.13
C SER A 52 2.28 -1.22 -7.43
N ALA A 53 3.05 -0.13 -7.42
CA ALA A 53 3.32 0.67 -8.62
C ALA A 53 4.05 -0.14 -9.71
N VAL A 54 4.99 -1.00 -9.33
CA VAL A 54 5.67 -1.92 -10.27
C VAL A 54 4.69 -2.94 -10.84
N SER A 55 3.84 -3.55 -9.99
CA SER A 55 2.84 -4.54 -10.42
C SER A 55 1.81 -3.96 -11.39
N GLN A 56 1.44 -2.69 -11.20
CA GLN A 56 0.48 -1.97 -12.03
C GLN A 56 1.11 -1.37 -13.29
N GLY A 57 2.42 -1.53 -13.50
CA GLY A 57 3.14 -0.93 -14.63
C GLY A 57 3.25 0.59 -14.57
N GLN A 58 2.95 1.20 -13.41
CA GLN A 58 3.09 2.64 -13.16
C GLN A 58 4.55 3.02 -12.91
N LYS A 59 5.38 2.06 -12.51
CA LYS A 59 6.81 2.21 -12.30
C LYS A 59 7.55 1.00 -12.87
N SER A 60 8.72 1.19 -13.48
CA SER A 60 9.56 0.08 -13.91
C SER A 60 10.28 -0.55 -12.73
N ALA A 61 10.66 -1.83 -12.82
CA ALA A 61 11.42 -2.49 -11.76
C ALA A 61 12.77 -1.80 -11.49
N ALA A 62 13.46 -1.35 -12.55
CA ALA A 62 14.69 -0.55 -12.44
C ALA A 62 14.48 0.77 -11.70
N ALA A 63 13.37 1.48 -11.94
CA ALA A 63 13.08 2.73 -11.24
C ALA A 63 12.66 2.54 -9.77
N ALA A 64 12.38 1.31 -9.35
CA ALA A 64 12.08 0.95 -7.96
C ALA A 64 13.32 0.50 -7.17
N GLU A 65 14.44 0.22 -7.84
CA GLU A 65 15.62 -0.38 -7.22
C GLU A 65 16.30 0.53 -6.19
N ASP A 66 16.59 1.78 -6.54
CA ASP A 66 17.25 2.74 -5.64
C ASP A 66 16.40 3.02 -4.39
N PRO A 67 15.08 3.34 -4.49
CA PRO A 67 14.22 3.49 -3.32
C PRO A 67 14.19 2.24 -2.43
N LEU A 68 13.98 1.06 -3.01
CA LEU A 68 13.93 -0.19 -2.23
C LEU A 68 15.29 -0.48 -1.57
N THR A 69 16.40 -0.09 -2.19
CA THR A 69 17.73 -0.19 -1.59
C THR A 69 17.86 0.69 -0.35
N ALA A 70 17.35 1.92 -0.40
CA ALA A 70 17.31 2.80 0.75
C ALA A 70 16.45 2.20 1.88
N ASP A 71 15.23 1.76 1.57
CA ASP A 71 14.32 1.13 2.53
C ASP A 71 14.94 -0.11 3.17
N GLN A 72 15.62 -0.95 2.37
CA GLN A 72 16.36 -2.11 2.88
C GLN A 72 17.44 -1.69 3.88
N GLY A 73 18.14 -0.59 3.63
CA GLY A 73 19.15 -0.03 4.54
C GLY A 73 18.54 0.43 5.86
N HIS A 74 17.42 1.14 5.83
CA HIS A 74 16.69 1.60 7.01
C HIS A 74 16.11 0.43 7.83
N LEU A 75 15.52 -0.57 7.15
CA LEU A 75 15.02 -1.77 7.81
C LEU A 75 16.17 -2.55 8.48
N LYS A 76 17.32 -2.69 7.82
CA LYS A 76 18.51 -3.36 8.39
C LYS A 76 19.04 -2.66 9.65
N SER A 77 19.04 -1.33 9.69
CA SER A 77 19.51 -0.59 10.85
C SER A 77 18.53 -0.65 12.03
N THR A 78 17.24 -0.84 11.74
CA THR A 78 16.16 -0.84 12.74
C THR A 78 15.84 -2.24 13.27
N VAL A 79 15.98 -3.30 12.47
CA VAL A 79 15.50 -4.65 12.80
C VAL A 79 16.07 -5.22 14.10
N GLU A 80 17.32 -4.93 14.42
CA GLU A 80 17.95 -5.40 15.68
C GLU A 80 17.47 -4.65 16.92
N GLN A 81 16.81 -3.50 16.73
CA GLN A 81 16.30 -2.63 17.80
C GLN A 81 14.82 -2.91 18.13
N LEU A 82 14.15 -3.73 17.32
CA LEU A 82 12.74 -4.05 17.50
C LEU A 82 12.54 -4.90 18.75
N ALA A 83 11.60 -4.49 19.60
CA ALA A 83 11.28 -5.20 20.83
C ALA A 83 10.40 -6.44 20.63
N ASP A 84 9.76 -6.57 19.46
CA ASP A 84 8.84 -7.66 19.13
C ASP A 84 9.54 -8.65 18.17
N PRO A 85 9.87 -9.87 18.62
CA PRO A 85 10.54 -10.87 17.78
C PRO A 85 9.71 -11.31 16.56
N SER A 86 8.38 -11.25 16.64
CA SER A 86 7.51 -11.58 15.50
C SER A 86 7.66 -10.54 14.40
N VAL A 87 7.60 -9.25 14.76
CA VAL A 87 7.80 -8.15 13.80
C VAL A 87 9.23 -8.20 13.26
N GLN A 88 10.22 -8.47 14.12
CA GLN A 88 11.61 -8.62 13.72
C GLN A 88 11.78 -9.68 12.63
N GLN A 89 11.21 -10.88 12.81
CA GLN A 89 11.31 -11.95 11.83
C GLN A 89 10.67 -11.58 10.50
N GLN A 90 9.49 -10.94 10.52
CA GLN A 90 8.82 -10.50 9.29
C GLN A 90 9.62 -9.42 8.55
N VAL A 91 10.19 -8.46 9.27
CA VAL A 91 11.06 -7.43 8.69
C VAL A 91 12.31 -8.05 8.07
N ARG A 92 12.92 -9.07 8.69
CA ARG A 92 14.05 -9.81 8.08
C ARG A 92 13.65 -10.46 6.75
N THR A 93 12.45 -11.02 6.66
CA THR A 93 11.95 -11.58 5.40
C THR A 93 11.82 -10.49 4.32
N VAL A 94 11.22 -9.34 4.64
CA VAL A 94 11.13 -8.21 3.68
C VAL A 94 12.52 -7.73 3.24
N ILE A 95 13.48 -7.61 4.17
CA ILE A 95 14.88 -7.27 3.83
C ILE A 95 15.47 -8.25 2.81
N ILE A 96 15.23 -9.55 2.99
CA ILE A 96 15.73 -10.60 2.09
C ILE A 96 15.07 -10.49 0.72
N ASP A 97 13.75 -10.32 0.67
CA ASP A 97 12.99 -10.21 -0.56
C ASP A 97 13.37 -8.97 -1.38
N ILE A 98 13.66 -7.84 -0.73
CA ILE A 98 14.24 -6.68 -1.42
C ILE A 98 15.60 -7.03 -2.04
N GLY A 99 16.42 -7.82 -1.34
CA GLY A 99 17.71 -8.30 -1.86
C GLY A 99 17.56 -9.15 -3.12
N PHE A 100 16.58 -10.06 -3.14
CA PHE A 100 16.27 -10.85 -4.33
C PHE A 100 15.73 -10.01 -5.48
N PHE A 101 14.82 -9.08 -5.19
CA PHE A 101 14.30 -8.13 -6.18
C PHE A 101 15.45 -7.36 -6.86
N ARG A 102 16.36 -6.79 -6.07
CA ARG A 102 17.50 -6.02 -6.59
C ARG A 102 18.41 -6.88 -7.46
N PHE A 103 18.78 -8.07 -6.97
CA PHE A 103 19.62 -9.00 -7.70
C PHE A 103 19.06 -9.32 -9.09
N THR A 104 17.76 -9.54 -9.23
CA THR A 104 17.18 -9.89 -10.54
C THR A 104 16.94 -8.69 -11.44
N VAL A 105 16.75 -7.50 -10.88
CA VAL A 105 16.78 -6.25 -11.65
C VAL A 105 18.18 -6.00 -12.21
N ASP A 106 19.21 -6.07 -11.38
CA ASP A 106 20.63 -5.93 -11.73
C ASP A 106 21.06 -6.91 -12.83
N HIS A 107 20.64 -8.17 -12.70
CA HIS A 107 20.97 -9.21 -13.66
C HIS A 107 20.02 -9.26 -14.88
N HIS A 108 19.08 -8.33 -15.01
CA HIS A 108 18.05 -8.30 -16.06
C HIS A 108 17.25 -9.62 -16.17
N THR A 109 17.12 -10.35 -15.06
CA THR A 109 16.38 -11.61 -14.93
C THR A 109 15.06 -11.45 -14.17
N PHE A 110 14.67 -10.21 -13.88
CA PHE A 110 13.44 -9.91 -13.16
C PHE A 110 12.22 -10.51 -13.85
N ASP A 111 11.55 -11.43 -13.16
CA ASP A 111 10.19 -11.85 -13.47
C ASP A 111 9.24 -11.25 -12.43
N GLY A 112 8.06 -10.80 -12.85
CA GLY A 112 7.12 -10.11 -11.97
C GLY A 112 6.66 -10.93 -10.75
N SER A 113 6.95 -12.24 -10.67
CA SER A 113 6.65 -13.09 -9.51
C SER A 113 7.36 -12.63 -8.25
N GLN A 114 8.59 -12.14 -8.37
CA GLN A 114 9.38 -11.72 -7.21
C GLN A 114 8.78 -10.47 -6.55
N ASN A 115 8.24 -9.58 -7.36
CA ASN A 115 7.49 -8.42 -6.88
C ASN A 115 6.21 -8.83 -6.13
N LYS A 116 5.59 -9.96 -6.48
CA LYS A 116 4.45 -10.51 -5.73
C LYS A 116 4.86 -11.05 -4.36
N GLY A 117 6.05 -11.64 -4.24
CA GLY A 117 6.62 -12.08 -2.96
C GLY A 117 6.83 -10.89 -2.02
N LEU A 118 7.52 -9.87 -2.51
CA LEU A 118 7.79 -8.65 -1.74
C LEU A 118 6.49 -7.93 -1.33
N ALA A 119 5.52 -7.78 -2.24
CA ALA A 119 4.22 -7.18 -1.93
C ALA A 119 3.44 -7.98 -0.86
N LYS A 120 3.47 -9.32 -0.96
CA LYS A 120 2.81 -10.20 0.01
C LYS A 120 3.42 -10.05 1.40
N ASP A 121 4.74 -10.01 1.50
CA ASP A 121 5.41 -10.02 2.80
C ASP A 121 5.36 -8.64 3.47
N ALA A 122 5.43 -7.54 2.71
CA ALA A 122 5.12 -6.21 3.21
C ALA A 122 3.66 -6.11 3.69
N GLY A 123 2.70 -6.62 2.91
CA GLY A 123 1.28 -6.65 3.27
C GLY A 123 0.99 -7.53 4.50
N ALA A 124 1.79 -8.56 4.75
CA ALA A 124 1.68 -9.39 5.95
C ALA A 124 2.06 -8.61 7.22
N ILE A 125 3.11 -7.78 7.16
CA ILE A 125 3.47 -6.87 8.28
C ILE A 125 2.35 -5.86 8.49
N GLU A 126 1.90 -5.20 7.41
CA GLU A 126 0.80 -4.23 7.46
C GLU A 126 -0.44 -4.84 8.15
N SER A 127 -0.89 -6.02 7.70
CA SER A 127 -2.05 -6.71 8.29
C SER A 127 -1.85 -7.11 9.75
N ALA A 128 -0.62 -7.45 10.17
CA ALA A 128 -0.33 -7.82 11.56
C ALA A 128 -0.22 -6.58 12.48
N CYS A 129 0.25 -5.47 11.91
CA CYS A 129 0.61 -4.27 12.64
C CYS A 129 -0.46 -3.19 12.68
N ILE A 130 -1.44 -3.20 11.78
CA ILE A 130 -2.59 -2.29 11.84
C ILE A 130 -3.63 -2.83 12.81
N THR A 131 -3.98 -2.03 13.82
CA THR A 131 -5.23 -2.22 14.57
C THR A 131 -6.37 -1.74 13.68
N SER A 132 -7.36 -2.59 13.43
CA SER A 132 -8.56 -2.26 12.64
C SER A 132 -9.03 -0.83 12.96
N HIS A 133 -9.13 0.01 11.93
CA HIS A 133 -9.66 1.38 12.03
C HIS A 133 -10.89 1.38 12.95
N PRO A 134 -11.03 2.26 13.96
CA PRO A 134 -12.35 2.54 14.47
C PRO A 134 -13.14 3.06 13.27
N ALA A 135 -14.12 2.28 12.81
CA ALA A 135 -15.16 2.83 11.95
C ALA A 135 -15.67 4.07 12.69
N THR A 136 -15.42 5.25 12.14
CA THR A 136 -15.99 6.51 12.62
C THR A 136 -17.49 6.43 12.38
N GLY A 137 -18.18 5.73 13.28
CA GLY A 137 -19.61 5.77 13.46
C GLY A 137 -19.90 6.80 14.53
N SER A 138 -20.39 7.96 14.11
CA SER A 138 -21.50 8.75 14.68
C SER A 138 -21.38 10.21 14.27
#